data_AF-A0A8T3NVG1-F1
#
_entry.id   AF-A0A8T3NVG1-F1
#
_cell.length_a   1.000
_cell.length_b   1.000
_cell.length_c   1.000
_cell.angle_alpha   90.00
_cell.angle_beta   90.00
_cell.angle_gamma   90.00
#
_symmetry.space_group_name_H-M   'P 1'
#
loop_
_entity.id
_entity.type
_entity.pdbx_description
1 polymer ?
#
loop_
_entity_poly.entity_id
_entity_poly.type
_entity_poly.pdbx_seq_one_letter_code
_entity_poly.pdbx_strand_id
1 'polypeptide(L)' 'LGAFGAALLFTASDAFGGAIQLRPPRGDLAPLGEVLTAIPDQFFGALPYIVTIIVLAGVVRRSIPPAAVGRPYEKESTA' A
#
# COMPACT_ATOMS: atom_id res chain seq x y z
N LEU A 1 34.25 -5.28 -6.21
CA LEU A 1 33.01 -4.78 -6.86
C LEU A 1 31.71 -5.07 -6.11
N GLY A 2 31.65 -6.02 -5.16
CA GLY A 2 30.41 -6.37 -4.44
C GLY A 2 29.79 -5.24 -3.60
N ALA A 3 30.29 -5.00 -2.39
CA ALA A 3 29.66 -4.05 -1.45
C ALA A 3 29.56 -2.61 -2.00
N PHE A 4 30.57 -2.13 -2.73
CA PHE A 4 30.54 -0.81 -3.36
C PHE A 4 29.43 -0.68 -4.43
N GLY A 5 29.27 -1.70 -5.29
CA GLY A 5 28.19 -1.73 -6.26
C GLY A 5 26.81 -1.86 -5.60
N ALA A 6 26.71 -2.66 -4.54
CA ALA A 6 25.48 -2.80 -3.75
C ALA A 6 25.08 -1.47 -3.08
N ALA A 7 26.03 -0.72 -2.52
CA ALA A 7 25.77 0.58 -1.92
C ALA A 7 25.28 1.61 -2.95
N LEU A 8 25.91 1.65 -4.14
CA LEU A 8 25.48 2.53 -5.23
C LEU A 8 24.09 2.17 -5.78
N LEU A 9 23.79 0.88 -5.91
CA LEU A 9 22.46 0.43 -6.35
C LEU A 9 21.40 0.79 -5.30
N PHE A 10 21.70 0.55 -4.02
CA PHE A 10 20.79 0.83 -2.92
C PHE A 10 20.45 2.32 -2.83
N THR A 11 21.45 3.21 -2.88
CA THR A 11 21.18 4.67 -2.88
C THR A 11 20.45 5.14 -4.13
N ALA A 12 20.69 4.52 -5.30
CA ALA A 12 19.96 4.86 -6.53
C ALA A 12 18.49 4.43 -6.47
N SER A 13 18.20 3.26 -5.90
CA SER A 13 16.82 2.80 -5.68
C SER A 13 16.08 3.64 -4.64
N ASP A 14 16.75 4.05 -3.56
CA ASP A 14 16.16 4.92 -2.55
C ASP A 14 15.82 6.32 -3.12
N ALA A 15 16.70 6.86 -3.97
CA ALA A 15 16.42 8.11 -4.69
C ALA A 15 15.19 8.02 -5.61
N PHE A 16 14.94 6.85 -6.20
CA PHE A 16 13.74 6.60 -7.00
C PHE A 16 12.48 6.59 -6.12
N GLY A 17 12.54 5.98 -4.92
CA GLY A 17 11.47 6.06 -3.93
C GLY A 17 11.18 7.49 -3.48
N GLY A 18 12.22 8.30 -3.30
CA GLY A 18 12.13 9.73 -2.99
C GLY A 18 11.42 10.58 -4.04
N ALA A 19 11.41 10.16 -5.31
CA ALA A 19 10.78 10.91 -6.40
C ALA A 19 9.24 10.93 -6.31
N ILE A 20 8.64 9.98 -5.59
CA ILE A 20 7.19 9.89 -5.39
C ILE A 20 6.79 10.61 -4.08
N GLN A 21 7.73 11.26 -3.39
CA GLN A 21 7.41 12.00 -2.17
C GLN A 21 6.42 13.12 -2.46
N LEU A 22 5.28 13.06 -1.75
CA LEU A 22 4.29 14.11 -1.72
C LEU A 22 4.91 15.34 -1.03
N ARG A 23 5.33 16.30 -1.84
CA ARG A 23 5.94 17.54 -1.35
C ARG A 23 4.84 18.52 -0.93
N PRO A 24 4.81 19.00 0.33
CA PRO A 24 3.81 19.95 0.78
C PRO A 24 3.83 21.24 -0.08
N PRO A 25 2.66 21.80 -0.45
CA PRO A 25 2.57 23.07 -1.18
C PRO A 25 3.20 24.23 -0.40
N ARG A 26 3.87 25.15 -1.10
CA ARG A 26 4.44 26.38 -0.55
C ARG A 26 3.80 27.60 -1.22
N GLY A 27 3.82 28.77 -0.58
CA GLY A 27 3.25 30.02 -1.10
C GLY A 27 1.82 30.27 -0.60
N ASP A 28 0.90 30.70 -1.45
CA ASP A 28 -0.48 31.05 -1.07
C ASP A 28 -1.29 29.86 -0.49
N LEU A 29 -0.82 28.63 -0.73
CA LEU A 29 -1.36 27.38 -0.18
C LEU A 29 -0.60 26.90 1.07
N ALA A 30 0.27 27.73 1.66
CA ALA A 30 1.04 27.42 2.87
C ALA A 30 0.20 26.89 4.05
N PRO A 31 -1.04 27.35 4.31
CA PRO A 31 -1.86 26.79 5.38
C PRO A 31 -2.13 25.28 5.20
N LEU A 32 -2.26 24.84 3.94
CA LEU A 32 -2.41 23.42 3.62
C LEU A 32 -1.08 22.67 3.82
N GLY A 33 0.04 23.31 3.47
CA GLY A 33 1.38 22.75 3.66
C GLY A 33 1.71 22.47 5.12
N GLU A 34 1.37 23.37 6.03
CA GLU A 34 1.57 23.19 7.48
C GLU A 34 0.80 21.98 8.04
N VAL A 35 -0.46 21.80 7.61
CA VAL A 35 -1.27 20.64 7.99
C VAL A 35 -0.66 19.33 7.47
N LEU A 36 -0.14 19.33 6.24
CA LEU A 36 0.51 18.14 5.68
C LEU A 36 1.82 17.81 6.40
N THR A 37 2.59 18.80 6.85
CA THR A 37 3.82 18.57 7.64
C THR A 37 3.55 18.08 9.07
N ALA A 38 2.35 18.32 9.61
CA ALA A 38 1.97 17.82 10.93
C ALA A 38 1.67 16.30 10.94
N ILE A 39 1.43 15.72 9.76
CA ILE A 39 1.14 14.29 9.59
C ILE A 39 2.45 13.54 9.37
N PRO A 40 2.70 12.41 10.08
CA PRO A 40 3.90 11.62 9.89
C PRO A 40 4.03 11.05 8.46
N ASP A 41 5.24 11.00 7.92
CA ASP A 41 5.53 10.47 6.58
C ASP A 41 5.04 9.03 6.38
N GLN A 42 5.00 8.23 7.46
CA GLN A 42 4.52 6.84 7.42
C GLN A 42 3.05 6.75 7.02
N PHE A 43 2.24 7.77 7.33
CA PHE A 43 0.84 7.84 6.93
C PHE A 43 0.72 8.07 5.42
N PHE A 44 1.52 8.97 4.85
CA PHE A 44 1.58 9.17 3.41
C PHE A 44 2.10 7.93 2.68
N GLY A 45 3.09 7.23 3.25
CA GLY A 45 3.56 5.94 2.75
C GLY A 45 2.50 4.83 2.79
N ALA A 46 1.47 4.95 3.64
CA ALA A 46 0.37 4.01 3.71
C ALA A 46 -0.75 4.27 2.68
N LEU A 47 -0.75 5.43 2.00
CA LEU A 47 -1.79 5.82 1.05
C LEU A 47 -2.11 4.75 -0.01
N PRO A 48 -1.13 4.07 -0.65
CA PRO A 48 -1.44 3.05 -1.64
C PRO A 48 -2.30 1.92 -1.07
N TYR A 49 -2.06 1.52 0.18
CA TYR A 49 -2.81 0.48 0.86
C TYR A 49 -4.19 0.97 1.33
N ILE A 50 -4.29 2.23 1.77
CA ILE A 50 -5.57 2.81 2.16
C ILE A 50 -6.49 2.89 0.93
N VAL A 51 -5.95 3.34 -0.22
CA VAL A 51 -6.69 3.38 -1.48
C VAL A 51 -7.16 1.99 -1.89
N THR A 52 -6.33 0.95 -1.80
CA THR A 52 -6.77 -0.42 -2.13
C THR A 52 -7.84 -0.91 -1.17
N ILE A 53 -7.74 -0.64 0.13
CA ILE A 53 -8.79 -1.00 1.10
C ILE A 53 -10.11 -0.30 0.75
N ILE A 54 -10.09 1.00 0.43
CA ILE A 54 -11.32 1.73 0.04
C ILE A 54 -11.92 1.13 -1.24
N VAL A 55 -11.08 0.82 -2.24
CA VAL A 55 -11.54 0.19 -3.47
C VAL A 55 -12.12 -1.19 -3.19
N LEU A 56 -11.45 -2.04 -2.41
CA LEU A 56 -11.93 -3.36 -2.04
C LEU A 56 -13.25 -3.27 -1.25
N ALA A 57 -13.33 -2.40 -0.26
CA ALA A 57 -14.53 -2.21 0.54
C ALA A 57 -15.70 -1.60 -0.25
N GLY A 58 -15.41 -0.68 -1.18
CA GLY A 58 -16.41 -0.04 -2.03
C GLY A 58 -16.91 -0.93 -3.18
N VAL A 59 -16.02 -1.72 -3.79
CA VAL A 59 -16.34 -2.62 -4.90
C VAL A 59 -16.92 -3.94 -4.40
N VAL A 60 -16.39 -4.50 -3.31
CA VAL A 60 -16.88 -5.77 -2.72
C VAL A 60 -18.03 -5.48 -1.76
N ARG A 61 -19.23 -5.30 -2.32
CA ARG A 61 -20.43 -4.89 -1.59
C ARG A 61 -20.98 -5.99 -0.64
N ARG A 62 -20.65 -7.27 -0.86
CA ARG A 62 -21.05 -8.40 0.02
C ARG A 62 -20.22 -9.66 -0.23
N SER A 63 -19.70 -10.27 0.83
CA SER A 63 -19.12 -11.62 0.74
C SER A 63 -20.26 -12.64 0.57
N ILE A 64 -20.23 -13.40 -0.54
CA ILE A 64 -21.14 -14.53 -0.74
C ILE A 64 -20.48 -15.74 -0.07
N PRO A 65 -21.06 -16.29 1.01
CA PRO A 65 -20.48 -17.45 1.67
C PRO A 65 -20.44 -18.64 0.69
N PRO A 66 -19.40 -19.48 0.75
CA PRO A 66 -19.31 -20.62 -0.16
C PRO A 66 -20.51 -21.56 0.02
N ALA A 67 -21.02 -22.10 -1.08
CA ALA A 67 -22.14 -23.07 -1.05
C ALA A 67 -21.80 -24.37 -0.28
N ALA A 68 -20.51 -24.62 -0.05
CA ALA A 68 -20.00 -25.73 0.73
C ALA A 68 -19.87 -25.46 2.24
N VAL A 69 -20.19 -24.24 2.71
CA VAL A 69 -20.23 -23.97 4.16
C VAL A 69 -21.25 -24.91 4.80
N GLY A 70 -20.79 -25.75 5.73
CA GLY A 70 -21.63 -26.72 6.43
C GLY A 70 -21.91 -28.01 5.67
N ARG A 71 -21.34 -28.23 4.48
CA ARG A 71 -21.39 -29.53 3.79
C ARG A 71 -20.13 -30.34 4.10
N PRO A 72 -20.22 -31.50 4.79
CA PRO A 72 -19.09 -32.39 4.99
C PRO A 72 -18.45 -32.80 3.66
N TYR A 73 -17.12 -32.81 3.60
CA TYR A 73 -16.38 -33.26 2.41
C TYR A 73 -16.42 -34.79 2.33
N GLU A 74 -17.01 -35.32 1.26
CA GLU A 74 -16.93 -36.75 0.95
C GLU A 74 -15.62 -37.01 0.20
N LYS A 75 -14.75 -37.82 0.80
CA LYS A 75 -13.53 -38.29 0.13
C LYS A 75 -13.95 -39.37 -0.88
N GLU A 76 -13.57 -39.19 -2.14
CA GLU A 76 -13.69 -40.28 -3.13
C GLU A 76 -12.90 -41.48 -2.60
N SER A 77 -13.60 -42.57 -2.27
CA SER A 77 -13.00 -43.83 -1.88
C SER A 77 -12.33 -44.42 -3.10
N THR A 78 -11.01 -44.27 -3.18
CA THR A 78 -10.17 -44.98 -4.14
C THR A 78 -10.43 -46.48 -3.98
N ALA A 79 -11.05 -47.08 -4.99
CA ALA A 79 -11.19 -48.53 -5.14
C ALA A 79 -10.06 -49.07 -6.01
#